data_AF-A0A8S8XUC7-F1
#
_entry.id   AF-A0A8S8XUC7-F1
#
_cell.length_a   1.000
_cell.length_b   1.000
_cell.length_c   1.000
_cell.angle_alpha   90.00
_cell.angle_beta   90.00
_cell.angle_gamma   90.00
#
_symmetry.space_group_name_H-M   'P 1'
#
loop_
_entity.id
_entity.type
_entity.pdbx_description
1 polymer ?
#
loop_
_entity_poly.entity_id
_entity_poly.type
_entity_poly.pdbx_seq_one_letter_code
_entity_poly.pdbx_strand_id
1 'polypeptide(L)'
;MSLRAVMGDVLDLARETGANLKEGILDRMVRHLPRVSPAQTRHFAHGEERISIHRDEPVFDGQYSNRCYQNAVRDAFLDFQRRAARTGRYTHDEDERFTEQWERIIMHLPYAFQAKRMFPAVFHRDREGTAMWDDVEAVVGAPPEREDGQDDAAWEKAMDQYRRAISKTEAYVTFHRDRIEKGSAQAV
;
A
#
# COMPACT_ATOMS: atom_id res chain seq x y z
N MET A 1 -27.90 -8.33 7.28
CA MET A 1 -28.78 -8.05 6.12
C MET A 1 -30.05 -8.88 6.26
N SER A 2 -31.21 -8.44 5.76
CA SER A 2 -32.41 -9.28 5.80
C SER A 2 -32.33 -10.38 4.74
N LEU A 3 -32.87 -11.55 5.04
CA LEU A 3 -32.96 -12.67 4.11
C LEU A 3 -33.61 -12.28 2.78
N ARG A 4 -34.69 -11.48 2.84
CA ARG A 4 -35.40 -10.97 1.66
C ARG A 4 -34.50 -10.10 0.77
N ALA A 5 -33.64 -9.28 1.35
CA ALA A 5 -32.72 -8.43 0.59
C ALA A 5 -31.68 -9.27 -0.16
N VAL A 6 -31.06 -10.26 0.52
CA VAL A 6 -30.07 -11.17 -0.12
C VAL A 6 -30.70 -11.94 -1.29
N MET A 7 -31.92 -12.46 -1.11
CA MET A 7 -32.63 -13.17 -2.18
C MET A 7 -33.04 -12.24 -3.32
N GLY A 8 -33.33 -10.97 -3.02
CA GLY A 8 -33.58 -9.93 -4.02
C GLY A 8 -32.36 -9.72 -4.91
N ASP A 9 -31.20 -9.44 -4.30
CA ASP A 9 -29.94 -9.17 -5.01
C ASP A 9 -29.55 -10.34 -5.95
N VAL A 10 -29.72 -11.59 -5.49
CA VAL A 10 -29.44 -12.79 -6.31
C VAL A 10 -30.41 -12.90 -7.50
N LEU A 11 -31.69 -12.59 -7.30
CA LEU A 11 -32.68 -12.63 -8.38
C LEU A 11 -32.46 -11.49 -9.39
N ASP A 12 -32.01 -10.32 -8.92
CA ASP A 12 -31.66 -9.20 -9.78
C ASP A 12 -30.42 -9.53 -10.64
N LEU A 13 -29.37 -10.10 -10.05
CA LEU A 13 -28.22 -10.62 -10.79
C LEU A 13 -28.63 -11.69 -11.83
N ALA A 14 -29.55 -12.58 -11.48
CA ALA A 14 -30.06 -13.58 -12.40
C ALA A 14 -30.83 -12.95 -13.59
N ARG A 15 -31.59 -11.88 -13.35
CA ARG A 15 -32.26 -11.12 -14.43
C ARG A 15 -31.24 -10.42 -15.32
N GLU A 16 -30.22 -9.79 -14.74
CA GLU A 16 -29.15 -9.11 -15.48
C GLU A 16 -28.37 -10.08 -16.39
N THR A 17 -28.22 -11.33 -15.97
CA THR A 17 -27.58 -12.41 -16.75
C THR A 17 -28.53 -13.08 -17.76
N GLY A 18 -29.77 -12.57 -17.92
CA GLY A 18 -30.72 -13.01 -18.93
C GLY A 18 -31.68 -14.11 -18.49
N ALA A 19 -31.74 -14.46 -17.20
CA ALA A 19 -32.69 -15.44 -16.71
C ALA A 19 -34.13 -14.86 -16.71
N ASN A 20 -35.05 -15.59 -17.34
CA ASN A 20 -36.47 -15.22 -17.34
C ASN A 20 -37.15 -15.74 -16.06
N LEU A 21 -37.20 -14.88 -15.04
CA LEU A 21 -37.79 -15.17 -13.73
C LEU A 21 -39.22 -14.64 -13.65
N LYS A 22 -40.15 -15.47 -13.17
CA LYS A 22 -41.55 -15.10 -12.97
C LYS A 22 -41.68 -13.95 -11.95
N GLU A 23 -42.61 -13.05 -12.22
CA GLU A 23 -42.95 -11.97 -11.30
C GLU A 23 -43.47 -12.52 -9.96
N GLY A 24 -43.07 -11.89 -8.85
CA GLY A 24 -43.44 -12.34 -7.50
C GLY A 24 -42.77 -13.63 -7.02
N ILE A 25 -41.74 -14.14 -7.72
CA ILE A 25 -41.00 -15.34 -7.29
C ILE A 25 -40.32 -15.14 -5.92
N LEU A 26 -39.82 -13.94 -5.64
CA LEU A 26 -39.21 -13.59 -4.35
C LEU A 26 -40.18 -13.81 -3.19
N ASP A 27 -41.40 -13.26 -3.28
CA ASP A 27 -42.40 -13.39 -2.21
C ASP A 27 -42.86 -14.83 -2.02
N ARG A 28 -42.89 -15.61 -3.11
CA ARG A 28 -43.18 -17.04 -3.06
C ARG A 28 -42.05 -17.79 -2.34
N MET A 29 -40.79 -17.52 -2.67
CA MET A 29 -39.65 -18.18 -2.03
C MET A 29 -39.57 -17.85 -0.53
N VAL A 30 -39.72 -16.58 -0.14
CA VAL A 30 -39.74 -16.15 1.27
C VAL A 30 -40.87 -16.83 2.05
N ARG A 31 -42.05 -16.99 1.46
CA ARG A 31 -43.20 -17.67 2.10
C ARG A 31 -42.97 -19.15 2.34
N HIS A 32 -42.26 -19.82 1.44
CA HIS A 32 -42.07 -21.27 1.49
C HIS A 32 -40.78 -21.69 2.21
N LEU A 33 -39.78 -20.82 2.32
CA LEU A 33 -38.50 -21.09 2.98
C LEU A 33 -38.64 -21.69 4.40
N PRO A 34 -39.52 -21.19 5.29
CA PRO A 34 -39.66 -21.73 6.64
C PRO A 34 -40.27 -23.15 6.69
N ARG A 35 -40.84 -23.61 5.56
CA ARG A 35 -41.56 -24.90 5.45
C ARG A 35 -40.70 -25.99 4.80
N VAL A 36 -39.50 -25.66 4.33
CA VAL A 36 -38.60 -26.61 3.68
C VAL A 36 -37.77 -27.36 4.74
N SER A 37 -37.55 -28.66 4.54
CA SER A 37 -36.78 -29.49 5.46
C SER A 37 -35.38 -28.92 5.74
N PRO A 38 -34.92 -28.89 7.01
CA PRO A 38 -33.57 -28.46 7.38
C PRO A 38 -32.45 -29.21 6.65
N ALA A 39 -32.72 -30.43 6.16
CA ALA A 39 -31.76 -31.24 5.42
C ALA A 39 -31.38 -30.65 4.05
N GLN A 40 -32.27 -29.88 3.42
CA GLN A 40 -32.04 -29.25 2.11
C GLN A 40 -31.65 -27.77 2.23
N THR A 41 -31.73 -27.20 3.43
CA THR A 41 -31.70 -25.75 3.64
C THR A 41 -30.78 -25.38 4.81
N ARG A 42 -29.58 -25.96 4.86
CA ARG A 42 -28.61 -25.73 5.96
C ARG A 42 -28.30 -24.24 6.21
N HIS A 43 -28.33 -23.43 5.17
CA HIS A 43 -28.03 -21.99 5.24
C HIS A 43 -29.19 -21.11 5.73
N PHE A 44 -30.41 -21.64 5.74
CA PHE A 44 -31.62 -20.93 6.18
C PHE A 44 -32.40 -21.71 7.26
N ALA A 45 -31.76 -22.72 7.86
CA ALA A 45 -32.33 -23.53 8.92
C ALA A 45 -32.51 -22.67 10.18
N HIS A 46 -33.57 -22.96 10.94
CA HIS A 46 -33.91 -22.33 12.24
C HIS A 46 -34.67 -21.00 12.21
N GLY A 47 -35.26 -20.60 11.09
CA GLY A 47 -36.18 -19.45 11.07
C GLY A 47 -35.49 -18.10 11.28
N GLU A 48 -34.20 -18.03 10.97
CA GLU A 48 -33.41 -16.80 11.07
C GLU A 48 -33.85 -15.80 10.00
N GLU A 49 -34.39 -14.65 10.42
CA GLU A 49 -34.77 -13.57 9.50
C GLU A 49 -33.56 -12.72 9.04
N ARG A 50 -32.42 -12.86 9.71
CA ARG A 50 -31.22 -12.05 9.49
C ARG A 50 -30.02 -12.93 9.17
N ILE A 51 -29.38 -12.64 8.05
CA ILE A 51 -28.11 -13.24 7.65
C ILE A 51 -26.99 -12.25 7.98
N SER A 52 -25.99 -12.71 8.73
CA SER A 52 -24.72 -12.01 8.92
C SER A 52 -23.72 -12.50 7.88
N ILE A 53 -23.42 -11.67 6.89
CA ILE A 53 -22.33 -11.92 5.93
C ILE A 53 -21.07 -11.35 6.59
N HIS A 54 -20.20 -12.24 7.07
CA HIS A 54 -18.86 -11.84 7.48
C HIS A 54 -18.02 -11.68 6.21
N ARG A 55 -17.52 -10.46 5.97
CA ARG A 55 -16.51 -10.22 4.95
C ARG A 55 -15.19 -10.04 5.71
N ASP A 56 -14.23 -10.92 5.46
CA ASP A 56 -12.85 -10.79 5.96
C ASP A 56 -12.08 -9.70 5.18
N GLU A 57 -12.75 -8.59 4.87
CA GLU A 57 -12.10 -7.46 4.20
C GLU A 57 -11.30 -6.70 5.25
N PRO A 58 -9.97 -6.55 5.09
CA PRO A 58 -9.18 -5.79 6.04
C PRO A 58 -9.60 -4.32 5.98
N VAL A 59 -9.77 -3.70 7.16
CA VAL A 59 -9.89 -2.25 7.23
C VAL A 59 -8.55 -1.66 6.81
N PHE A 60 -8.53 -1.03 5.63
CA PHE A 60 -7.31 -0.52 5.01
C PHE A 60 -7.37 0.99 4.82
N ASP A 61 -6.45 1.70 5.45
CA ASP A 61 -6.14 3.10 5.14
C ASP A 61 -4.87 3.14 4.27
N GLY A 62 -5.06 3.41 2.98
CA GLY A 62 -3.98 3.44 2.00
C GLY A 62 -2.97 4.58 2.21
N GLN A 63 -3.38 5.72 2.77
CA GLN A 63 -2.45 6.82 3.05
C GLN A 63 -1.59 6.49 4.25
N TYR A 64 -2.22 5.98 5.31
CA TYR A 64 -1.52 5.55 6.53
C TYR A 64 -0.55 4.42 6.25
N SER A 65 -0.97 3.37 5.52
CA SER A 65 -0.14 2.20 5.23
C SER A 65 1.10 2.56 4.39
N ASN A 66 0.95 3.44 3.40
CA ASN A 66 2.07 3.94 2.62
C ASN A 66 3.09 4.70 3.48
N ARG A 67 2.61 5.52 4.43
CA ARG A 67 3.49 6.25 5.36
C ARG A 67 4.23 5.30 6.29
N CYS A 68 3.53 4.33 6.88
CA CYS A 68 4.14 3.31 7.74
C CYS A 68 5.22 2.53 6.99
N TYR A 69 4.96 2.16 5.74
CA TYR A 69 5.93 1.47 4.90
C TYR A 69 7.18 2.32 4.66
N GLN A 70 7.03 3.59 4.25
CA GLN A 70 8.19 4.48 4.03
C GLN A 70 9.03 4.66 5.30
N ASN A 71 8.37 4.86 6.44
CA ASN A 71 9.06 5.00 7.72
C ASN A 71 9.82 3.72 8.10
N ALA A 72 9.19 2.55 7.93
CA ALA A 72 9.84 1.28 8.21
C ALA A 72 11.08 1.04 7.33
N VAL A 73 11.01 1.35 6.04
CA VAL A 73 12.16 1.24 5.12
C VAL A 73 13.29 2.18 5.52
N ARG A 74 12.98 3.45 5.83
CA ARG A 74 13.97 4.43 6.31
C ARG A 74 14.63 3.95 7.60
N ASP A 75 13.85 3.52 8.58
CA ASP A 75 14.35 3.14 9.90
C ASP A 75 15.19 1.86 9.82
N ALA A 76 14.79 0.90 8.98
CA ALA A 76 15.57 -0.30 8.69
C ALA A 76 16.92 0.05 8.04
N PHE A 77 16.95 0.97 7.09
CA PHE A 77 18.19 1.43 6.47
C PHE A 77 19.12 2.11 7.47
N LEU A 78 18.59 2.98 8.34
CA LEU A 78 19.36 3.64 9.40
C LEU A 78 19.92 2.65 10.44
N ASP A 79 19.14 1.63 10.81
CA ASP A 79 19.62 0.56 11.68
C ASP A 79 20.73 -0.25 11.00
N PHE A 80 20.58 -0.57 9.72
CA PHE A 80 21.60 -1.24 8.93
C PHE A 80 22.92 -0.44 8.90
N GLN A 81 22.86 0.86 8.55
CA GLN A 81 24.04 1.74 8.54
C GLN A 81 24.74 1.75 9.92
N ARG A 82 23.98 1.91 11.01
CA ARG A 82 24.52 1.91 12.38
C ARG A 82 25.22 0.60 12.74
N ARG A 83 24.63 -0.55 12.35
CA ARG A 83 25.23 -1.87 12.58
C ARG A 83 26.52 -2.05 11.78
N ALA A 84 26.53 -1.60 10.53
CA ALA A 84 27.70 -1.69 9.67
C ALA A 84 28.87 -0.83 10.19
N ALA A 85 28.59 0.40 10.65
CA ALA A 85 29.58 1.24 11.30
C ALA A 85 30.16 0.60 12.56
N ARG A 86 29.30 0.07 13.44
CA ARG A 86 29.74 -0.59 14.68
C ARG A 86 30.60 -1.84 14.44
N THR A 87 30.39 -2.54 13.32
CA THR A 87 31.13 -3.75 12.97
C THR A 87 32.37 -3.47 12.12
N GLY A 88 32.66 -2.20 11.81
CA GLY A 88 33.78 -1.80 10.95
C GLY A 88 33.58 -2.18 9.48
N ARG A 89 32.35 -2.53 9.06
CA ARG A 89 32.04 -2.83 7.65
C ARG A 89 31.90 -1.55 6.81
N TYR A 90 31.65 -0.41 7.44
CA TYR A 90 31.41 0.85 6.73
C TYR A 90 31.80 2.07 7.54
N THR A 91 32.58 2.96 6.94
CA THR A 91 32.84 4.32 7.42
C THR A 91 32.26 5.30 6.40
N HIS A 92 31.33 6.13 6.84
CA HIS A 92 30.58 7.03 5.95
C HIS A 92 31.47 7.96 5.11
N ASP A 93 32.58 8.44 5.64
CA ASP A 93 33.39 9.43 4.92
C ASP A 93 34.53 8.78 4.09
N GLU A 94 34.75 7.48 4.24
CA GLU A 94 35.85 6.75 3.59
C GLU A 94 35.35 5.76 2.54
N ASP A 95 34.17 5.17 2.76
CA ASP A 95 33.60 4.16 1.88
C ASP A 95 32.62 4.77 0.88
N GLU A 96 32.53 4.12 -0.29
CA GLU A 96 31.47 4.39 -1.25
C GLU A 96 30.10 4.17 -0.61
N ARG A 97 29.09 4.96 -1.00
CA ARG A 97 27.74 4.86 -0.43
C ARG A 97 27.17 3.45 -0.56
N PHE A 98 26.42 3.00 0.45
CA PHE A 98 25.90 1.62 0.48
C PHE A 98 25.09 1.26 -0.76
N THR A 99 24.27 2.20 -1.22
CA THR A 99 23.42 1.96 -2.38
C THR A 99 24.20 1.88 -3.70
N GLU A 100 25.45 2.32 -3.72
CA GLU A 100 26.37 2.16 -4.85
C GLU A 100 27.19 0.87 -4.75
N GLN A 101 27.53 0.44 -3.52
CA GLN A 101 28.18 -0.86 -3.25
C GLN A 101 27.27 -2.04 -3.61
N TRP A 102 25.95 -1.86 -3.54
CA TRP A 102 24.99 -2.91 -3.83
C TRP A 102 24.75 -3.06 -5.33
N GLU A 103 24.84 -4.30 -5.82
CA GLU A 103 24.53 -4.59 -7.21
C GLU A 103 23.04 -4.32 -7.50
N ARG A 104 22.15 -4.76 -6.61
CA ARG A 104 20.70 -4.62 -6.73
C ARG A 104 20.02 -4.41 -5.38
N ILE A 105 18.89 -3.70 -5.40
CA ILE A 105 18.00 -3.48 -4.25
C ILE A 105 16.63 -4.09 -4.57
N ILE A 106 16.22 -5.04 -3.74
CA ILE A 106 14.94 -5.74 -3.86
C ILE A 106 14.03 -5.25 -2.73
N MET A 107 12.82 -4.82 -3.08
CA MET A 107 11.83 -4.32 -2.12
C MET A 107 10.51 -5.07 -2.27
N HIS A 108 9.78 -5.23 -1.17
CA HIS A 108 8.40 -5.69 -1.22
C HIS A 108 7.53 -4.59 -1.81
N LEU A 109 6.95 -4.81 -2.99
CA LEU A 109 6.08 -3.84 -3.66
C LEU A 109 4.63 -4.31 -3.55
N PRO A 110 3.80 -3.70 -2.68
CA PRO A 110 2.38 -4.04 -2.63
C PRO A 110 1.66 -3.75 -3.95
N TYR A 111 2.20 -2.82 -4.76
CA TYR A 111 1.75 -2.53 -6.12
C TYR A 111 2.95 -2.33 -7.06
N ALA A 112 2.81 -2.77 -8.33
CA ALA A 112 3.77 -2.44 -9.38
C ALA A 112 4.01 -0.92 -9.40
N PHE A 113 5.26 -0.49 -9.56
CA PHE A 113 5.69 0.92 -9.62
C PHE A 113 5.75 1.70 -8.30
N GLN A 114 5.42 1.10 -7.16
CA GLN A 114 5.53 1.79 -5.86
C GLN A 114 6.98 2.11 -5.47
N ALA A 115 7.96 1.32 -5.94
CA ALA A 115 9.38 1.46 -5.60
C ALA A 115 9.91 2.91 -5.75
N LYS A 116 9.52 3.56 -6.85
CA LYS A 116 9.94 4.93 -7.20
C LYS A 116 9.53 5.97 -6.16
N ARG A 117 8.47 5.72 -5.40
CA ARG A 117 7.98 6.63 -4.37
C ARG A 117 8.55 6.35 -2.99
N MET A 118 9.07 5.14 -2.76
CA MET A 118 9.45 4.70 -1.41
C MET A 118 10.92 4.98 -1.09
N PHE A 119 11.80 4.95 -2.10
CA PHE A 119 13.24 5.09 -1.90
C PHE A 119 13.83 6.52 -1.87
N PRO A 120 13.14 7.62 -2.27
CA PRO A 120 13.76 8.96 -2.25
C PRO A 120 14.28 9.39 -0.86
N ALA A 121 13.61 8.99 0.22
CA ALA A 121 14.06 9.29 1.59
C ALA A 121 15.38 8.59 1.94
N VAL A 122 15.55 7.33 1.52
CA VAL A 122 16.79 6.58 1.70
C VAL A 122 17.89 7.14 0.81
N PHE A 123 17.57 7.45 -0.44
CA PHE A 123 18.51 8.05 -1.39
C PHE A 123 19.08 9.39 -0.89
N HIS A 124 18.22 10.27 -0.37
CA HIS A 124 18.65 11.51 0.29
C HIS A 124 19.63 11.22 1.42
N ARG A 125 19.21 10.38 2.38
CA ARG A 125 20.01 10.10 3.57
C ARG A 125 21.36 9.45 3.27
N ASP A 126 21.40 8.58 2.26
CA ASP A 126 22.64 7.91 1.84
C ASP A 126 23.61 8.85 1.13
N ARG A 127 23.14 10.01 0.61
CA ARG A 127 23.98 10.94 -0.16
C ARG A 127 24.19 12.29 0.51
N GLU A 128 23.56 12.51 1.65
CA GLU A 128 23.76 13.70 2.48
C GLU A 128 25.27 13.96 2.69
N GLY A 129 25.69 15.21 2.45
CA GLY A 129 27.09 15.62 2.51
C GLY A 129 27.99 15.17 1.36
N THR A 130 27.43 14.69 0.24
CA THR A 130 28.19 14.42 -0.99
C THR A 130 27.97 15.51 -2.04
N ALA A 131 28.97 15.71 -2.91
CA ALA A 131 28.83 16.61 -4.07
C ALA A 131 27.63 16.24 -4.96
N MET A 132 27.33 14.94 -5.07
CA MET A 132 26.17 14.46 -5.82
C MET A 132 24.84 14.91 -5.20
N TRP A 133 24.79 15.04 -3.88
CA TRP A 133 23.62 15.58 -3.19
C TRP A 133 23.52 17.09 -3.38
N ASP A 134 24.63 17.82 -3.35
CA ASP A 134 24.64 19.26 -3.60
C ASP A 134 24.01 19.59 -4.98
N ASP A 135 24.30 18.78 -6.00
CA ASP A 135 23.69 18.89 -7.33
C ASP A 135 22.18 18.62 -7.32
N VAL A 136 21.73 17.64 -6.52
CA VAL A 136 20.30 17.31 -6.36
C VAL A 136 19.57 18.41 -5.60
N GLU A 137 20.17 18.94 -4.54
CA GLU A 137 19.63 20.01 -3.71
C GLU A 137 19.54 21.33 -4.49
N ALA A 138 20.48 21.61 -5.40
CA ALA A 138 20.39 22.75 -6.30
C ALA A 138 19.15 22.72 -7.22
N VAL A 139 18.63 21.52 -7.53
CA VAL A 139 17.43 21.33 -8.36
C VAL A 139 16.15 21.28 -7.51
N VAL A 140 16.19 20.60 -6.37
CA VAL A 140 15.00 20.32 -5.54
C VAL A 140 14.74 21.42 -4.52
N GLY A 141 15.78 22.16 -4.12
CA GLY A 141 15.79 23.04 -2.96
C GLY A 141 16.10 22.29 -1.67
N ALA A 142 16.30 23.04 -0.60
CA ALA A 142 16.55 22.50 0.73
C ALA A 142 15.32 21.73 1.27
N PRO A 143 15.52 20.74 2.17
CA PRO A 143 14.41 20.10 2.85
C PRO A 143 13.56 21.14 3.60
N PRO A 144 12.23 21.01 3.60
CA PRO A 144 11.37 21.92 4.35
C PRO A 144 11.75 21.85 5.84
N GLU A 145 11.74 22.99 6.52
CA GLU A 145 11.93 23.04 7.98
C GLU A 145 10.58 22.90 8.69
N ARG A 146 10.59 22.26 9.85
CA ARG A 146 9.38 22.11 10.66
C ARG A 146 9.14 23.40 11.42
N GLU A 147 8.03 24.06 11.14
CA GLU A 147 7.64 25.31 11.83
C GLU A 147 7.11 25.01 13.24
N ASP A 148 7.34 25.92 14.18
CA ASP A 148 6.84 25.81 15.55
C ASP A 148 5.30 25.83 15.59
N GLY A 149 4.72 24.79 16.18
CA GLY A 149 3.26 24.61 16.23
C GLY A 149 2.61 24.13 14.94
N GLN A 150 3.40 23.75 13.92
CA GLN A 150 2.87 23.19 12.68
C GLN A 150 2.16 21.85 12.92
N ASP A 151 0.99 21.71 12.30
CA ASP A 151 0.24 20.47 12.27
C ASP A 151 1.03 19.34 11.59
N ASP A 152 1.00 18.14 12.18
CA ASP A 152 1.74 16.97 11.69
C ASP A 152 1.34 16.60 10.25
N ALA A 153 0.07 16.76 9.87
CA ALA A 153 -0.37 16.44 8.52
C ALA A 153 0.12 17.48 7.51
N ALA A 154 0.20 18.75 7.89
CA ALA A 154 0.80 19.80 7.07
C ALA A 154 2.30 19.57 6.84
N TRP A 155 3.03 19.24 7.90
CA TRP A 155 4.46 18.89 7.83
C TRP A 155 4.70 17.68 6.94
N GLU A 156 3.96 16.58 7.16
CA GLU A 156 4.09 15.38 6.34
C GLU A 156 3.75 15.64 4.88
N LYS A 157 2.75 16.48 4.59
CA LYS A 157 2.41 16.87 3.21
C LYS A 157 3.55 17.63 2.53
N ALA A 158 4.25 18.50 3.25
CA ALA A 158 5.42 19.21 2.72
C ALA A 158 6.58 18.24 2.45
N MET A 159 6.86 17.34 3.39
CA MET A 159 7.87 16.29 3.24
C MET A 159 7.55 15.33 2.07
N ASP A 160 6.28 14.98 1.88
CA ASP A 160 5.84 14.13 0.77
C ASP A 160 6.06 14.82 -0.59
N GLN A 161 5.81 16.12 -0.68
CA GLN A 161 6.10 16.92 -1.88
C GLN A 161 7.59 16.98 -2.15
N TYR A 162 8.40 17.18 -1.12
CA TYR A 162 9.85 17.18 -1.20
C TYR A 162 10.41 15.83 -1.69
N ARG A 163 9.99 14.70 -1.09
CA ARG A 163 10.36 13.34 -1.54
C ARG A 163 9.95 13.08 -2.98
N ARG A 164 8.78 13.59 -3.40
CA ARG A 164 8.33 13.47 -4.80
C ARG A 164 9.20 14.30 -5.74
N ALA A 165 9.67 15.48 -5.33
CA ALA A 165 10.58 16.27 -6.13
C ALA A 165 11.92 15.54 -6.35
N ILE A 166 12.50 14.96 -5.30
CA ILE A 166 13.68 14.09 -5.41
C ILE A 166 13.43 12.95 -6.40
N SER A 167 12.25 12.31 -6.35
CA SER A 167 11.94 11.18 -7.24
C SER A 167 11.93 11.50 -8.75
N LYS A 168 11.96 12.80 -9.09
CA LYS A 168 11.94 13.33 -10.46
C LYS A 168 13.32 13.79 -10.93
N THR A 169 14.33 13.87 -10.07
CA THR A 169 15.67 14.29 -10.48
C THR A 169 16.32 13.22 -11.35
N GLU A 170 17.17 13.64 -12.28
CA GLU A 170 17.88 12.73 -13.18
C GLU A 170 18.75 11.75 -12.40
N ALA A 171 19.44 12.23 -11.36
CA ALA A 171 20.26 11.41 -10.49
C ALA A 171 19.45 10.26 -9.86
N TYR A 172 18.27 10.56 -9.30
CA TYR A 172 17.42 9.53 -8.70
C TYR A 172 16.81 8.59 -9.75
N VAL A 173 16.39 9.12 -10.90
CA VAL A 173 15.81 8.31 -11.98
C VAL A 173 16.83 7.31 -12.53
N THR A 174 18.08 7.75 -12.73
CA THR A 174 19.20 6.90 -13.14
C THR A 174 19.50 5.84 -12.08
N PHE A 175 19.66 6.24 -10.81
CA PHE A 175 19.86 5.32 -9.70
C PHE A 175 18.75 4.26 -9.61
N HIS A 176 17.48 4.68 -9.68
CA HIS A 176 16.34 3.76 -9.63
C HIS A 176 16.38 2.77 -10.79
N ARG A 177 16.68 3.22 -12.02
CA ARG A 177 16.76 2.35 -13.19
C ARG A 177 17.85 1.30 -13.04
N ASP A 178 19.00 1.71 -12.51
CA ASP A 178 20.22 0.90 -12.56
C ASP A 178 20.34 -0.04 -11.34
N ARG A 179 19.77 0.37 -10.19
CA ARG A 179 19.92 -0.35 -8.91
C ARG A 179 18.64 -0.99 -8.36
N ILE A 180 17.46 -0.45 -8.69
CA ILE A 180 16.19 -0.98 -8.17
C ILE A 180 15.56 -1.91 -9.21
N GLU A 181 15.43 -3.19 -8.84
CA GLU A 181 14.85 -4.18 -9.72
C GLU A 181 13.34 -3.95 -9.91
N LYS A 182 12.83 -4.18 -11.12
CA LYS A 182 11.39 -4.11 -11.39
C LYS A 182 10.72 -5.28 -10.66
N GLY A 183 10.02 -4.98 -9.57
CA GLY A 183 9.25 -6.01 -8.88
C GLY A 183 8.21 -6.61 -9.82
N SER A 184 8.21 -7.93 -9.94
CA SER A 184 7.12 -8.69 -10.55
C SER A 184 5.90 -8.57 -9.65
N ALA A 185 5.02 -7.62 -9.93
CA ALA A 185 3.68 -7.67 -9.35
C ALA A 185 2.97 -8.85 -10.02
N GLN A 186 2.96 -10.00 -9.35
CA GLN A 186 1.94 -10.99 -9.63
C GLN A 186 0.63 -10.37 -9.14
N ALA A 187 -0.15 -9.87 -10.09
CA ALA A 187 -1.58 -9.67 -9.86
C ALA A 187 -2.13 -11.06 -9.49
N VAL A 188 -2.51 -11.20 -8.22
CA VAL A 188 -3.33 -12.32 -7.75
C VAL A 188 -4.77 -11.99 -8.10
#